data_AF-A0A661G3N0-F1
#
_entry.id   AF-A0A661G3N0-F1
#
_cell.length_a   1.000
_cell.length_b   1.000
_cell.length_c   1.000
_cell.angle_alpha   90.00
_cell.angle_beta   90.00
_cell.angle_gamma   90.00
#
_symmetry.space_group_name_H-M   'P 1'
#
loop_
_entity.id
_entity.type
_entity.pdbx_description
1 polymer ?
#
loop_
_entity_poly.entity_id
_entity_poly.type
_entity_poly.pdbx_seq_one_letter_code
_entity_poly.pdbx_strand_id
1 'polypeptide(L)'
;MTDSYSINKTNKVRQLRENAAYDKASVYGVLDAGLVAHVAFVQDDSPVVVPMIYGRVDDTIYLHGARKARVIKLLEKTSRACLNVTLLDGIVLARSAFNSSMQYRSVTLFGAPQIITGNDEKLRAMRVISEHSMPGRWDELRDSHEREVKMTGVIQLNIESASAKISAAGAEDEDEDYDIPVWAGVLPITTTIGSLQDDERLLPDVEPSDVVKAMQNRTL
;
A
#
# COMPACT_ATOMS: atom_id res chain seq x y z
N MET A 1 -8.45 -19.60 -12.16
CA MET A 1 -7.11 -19.09 -11.80
C MET A 1 -6.85 -19.52 -10.37
N THR A 2 -5.62 -19.83 -9.99
CA THR A 2 -5.34 -20.23 -8.59
C THR A 2 -5.52 -19.03 -7.67
N ASP A 3 -6.24 -19.21 -6.56
CA ASP A 3 -6.49 -18.17 -5.55
C ASP A 3 -5.25 -17.86 -4.69
N SER A 4 -4.07 -18.37 -5.07
CA SER A 4 -2.81 -18.16 -4.36
C SER A 4 -1.62 -18.05 -5.32
N TYR A 5 -0.62 -17.27 -4.90
CA TYR A 5 0.66 -17.15 -5.57
C TYR A 5 1.52 -18.40 -5.33
N SER A 6 2.17 -18.89 -6.39
CA SER A 6 3.14 -19.98 -6.25
C SER A 6 4.34 -19.52 -5.43
N ILE A 7 4.73 -20.34 -4.45
CA ILE A 7 5.88 -20.06 -3.58
C ILE A 7 7.17 -20.35 -4.36
N ASN A 8 8.06 -19.36 -4.44
CA ASN A 8 9.32 -19.44 -5.14
C ASN A 8 10.44 -18.78 -4.33
N LYS A 9 11.68 -18.76 -4.86
CA LYS A 9 12.84 -18.20 -4.14
C LYS A 9 12.70 -16.70 -3.82
N THR A 10 11.89 -15.97 -4.58
CA THR A 10 11.73 -14.51 -4.49
C THR A 10 10.70 -14.09 -3.44
N ASN A 11 9.59 -14.82 -3.28
CA ASN A 11 8.53 -14.47 -2.30
C ASN A 11 8.50 -15.33 -1.04
N LYS A 12 9.24 -16.44 -0.98
CA LYS A 12 9.20 -17.36 0.17
C LYS A 12 9.69 -16.68 1.45
N VAL A 13 8.77 -16.47 2.38
CA VAL A 13 9.07 -16.05 3.76
C VAL A 13 9.78 -17.19 4.48
N ARG A 14 10.88 -16.87 5.17
CA ARG A 14 11.72 -17.86 5.87
C ARG A 14 11.64 -17.77 7.40
N GLN A 15 11.51 -16.56 7.93
CA GLN A 15 11.44 -16.29 9.37
C GLN A 15 9.99 -16.01 9.76
N LEU A 16 9.51 -16.66 10.84
CA LEU A 16 8.11 -16.64 11.28
C LEU A 16 7.16 -17.01 10.14
N ARG A 17 7.29 -18.25 9.66
CA ARG A 17 6.62 -18.74 8.43
C ARG A 17 5.13 -18.93 8.63
N GLU A 18 4.71 -19.19 9.86
CA GLU A 18 3.33 -19.28 10.32
C GLU A 18 2.57 -17.97 10.09
N ASN A 19 3.27 -16.84 10.06
CA ASN A 19 2.71 -15.53 9.73
C ASN A 19 2.64 -15.27 8.21
N ALA A 20 3.13 -16.17 7.37
CA ALA A 20 3.17 -15.97 5.92
C ALA A 20 1.85 -16.41 5.25
N ALA A 21 1.30 -15.54 4.41
CA ALA A 21 0.14 -15.84 3.58
C ALA A 21 0.47 -15.58 2.10
N TYR A 22 -0.04 -16.44 1.22
CA TYR A 22 0.20 -16.39 -0.23
C TYR A 22 -1.10 -16.39 -1.04
N ASP A 23 -2.25 -16.50 -0.37
CA ASP A 23 -3.55 -16.36 -1.01
C ASP A 23 -3.80 -14.91 -1.41
N LYS A 24 -4.54 -14.74 -2.51
CA LYS A 24 -4.87 -13.42 -3.06
C LYS A 24 -5.71 -12.60 -2.09
N ALA A 25 -6.58 -13.22 -1.29
CA ALA A 25 -7.43 -12.49 -0.34
C ALA A 25 -6.58 -11.77 0.72
N SER A 26 -5.59 -12.44 1.30
CA SER A 26 -4.65 -11.85 2.26
C SER A 26 -3.78 -10.77 1.61
N VAL A 27 -3.24 -11.02 0.41
CA VAL A 27 -2.41 -10.03 -0.30
C VAL A 27 -3.23 -8.79 -0.67
N TYR A 28 -4.43 -8.97 -1.20
CA TYR A 28 -5.30 -7.87 -1.62
C TYR A 28 -5.86 -7.11 -0.43
N GLY A 29 -6.21 -7.79 0.66
CA GLY A 29 -6.66 -7.12 1.88
C GLY A 29 -5.66 -6.09 2.41
N VAL A 30 -4.35 -6.39 2.39
CA VAL A 30 -3.32 -5.42 2.78
C VAL A 30 -3.16 -4.31 1.75
N LEU A 31 -3.17 -4.64 0.46
CA LEU A 31 -3.06 -3.65 -0.61
C LEU A 31 -4.26 -2.70 -0.65
N ASP A 32 -5.47 -3.18 -0.36
CA ASP A 32 -6.69 -2.37 -0.42
C ASP A 32 -6.85 -1.48 0.83
N ALA A 33 -6.26 -1.89 1.96
CA ALA A 33 -6.20 -1.05 3.16
C ALA A 33 -5.07 0.01 3.10
N GLY A 34 -3.98 -0.27 2.39
CA GLY A 34 -2.84 0.65 2.25
C GLY A 34 -3.09 1.79 1.27
N LEU A 35 -2.64 2.99 1.61
CA LEU A 35 -2.71 4.18 0.73
C LEU A 35 -1.38 4.50 0.03
N VAL A 36 -0.27 4.02 0.60
CA VAL A 36 1.10 4.30 0.12
C VAL A 36 1.87 3.01 -0.02
N ALA A 37 2.56 2.88 -1.14
CA ALA A 37 3.49 1.80 -1.39
C ALA A 37 4.92 2.32 -1.47
N HIS A 38 5.86 1.54 -0.94
CA HIS A 38 7.29 1.76 -1.09
C HIS A 38 7.78 0.98 -2.30
N VAL A 39 8.06 1.69 -3.39
CA VAL A 39 8.50 1.09 -4.65
C VAL A 39 10.01 1.05 -4.68
N ALA A 40 10.56 -0.16 -4.70
CA ALA A 40 11.99 -0.42 -4.74
C ALA A 40 12.44 -0.93 -6.12
N PHE A 41 13.53 -0.37 -6.62
CA PHE A 41 14.18 -0.76 -7.87
C PHE A 41 15.67 -0.42 -7.83
N VAL A 42 16.45 -0.96 -8.77
CA VAL A 42 17.89 -0.69 -8.88
C VAL A 42 18.12 0.48 -9.83
N GLN A 43 18.91 1.45 -9.40
CA GLN A 43 19.42 2.53 -10.23
C GLN A 43 20.95 2.53 -10.12
N ASP A 44 21.66 2.36 -11.23
CA ASP A 44 23.13 2.41 -11.28
C ASP A 44 23.76 1.55 -10.16
N ASP A 45 23.31 0.29 -10.08
CA ASP A 45 23.66 -0.72 -9.06
C ASP A 45 23.27 -0.39 -7.60
N SER A 46 22.62 0.74 -7.36
CA SER A 46 22.15 1.15 -6.03
C SER A 46 20.65 0.86 -5.84
N PRO A 47 20.23 0.29 -4.71
CA PRO A 47 18.82 0.17 -4.39
C PRO A 47 18.23 1.56 -4.10
N VAL A 48 17.09 1.84 -4.72
CA VAL A 48 16.32 3.07 -4.50
C VAL A 48 14.93 2.68 -4.03
N VAL A 49 14.41 3.37 -3.03
CA VAL A 49 13.04 3.22 -2.55
C VAL A 49 12.32 4.55 -2.68
N VAL A 50 11.14 4.55 -3.30
CA VAL A 50 10.31 5.75 -3.48
C VAL A 50 8.89 5.46 -2.95
N PRO A 51 8.39 6.24 -1.98
CA PRO A 51 6.99 6.14 -1.57
C PRO A 51 6.09 6.74 -2.66
N MET A 52 5.04 6.02 -3.04
CA MET A 52 4.10 6.42 -4.08
C MET A 52 2.67 6.04 -3.70
N ILE A 53 1.71 6.89 -4.05
CA ILE A 53 0.28 6.53 -4.07
C ILE A 53 0.09 5.52 -5.21
N TYR A 54 -0.75 4.52 -4.97
CA TYR A 54 -1.12 3.52 -5.96
C TYR A 54 -2.62 3.29 -5.97
N GLY A 55 -3.08 2.56 -6.98
CA GLY A 55 -4.38 1.92 -6.97
C GLY A 55 -4.26 0.51 -7.53
N ARG A 56 -5.16 -0.38 -7.11
CA ARG A 56 -5.23 -1.76 -7.59
C ARG A 56 -6.55 -2.02 -8.30
N VAL A 57 -6.48 -2.74 -9.41
CA VAL A 57 -7.65 -3.45 -9.96
C VAL A 57 -7.19 -4.86 -10.30
N ASP A 58 -7.95 -5.86 -9.87
CA ASP A 58 -7.59 -7.27 -10.04
C ASP A 58 -6.12 -7.55 -9.65
N ASP A 59 -5.32 -8.07 -10.58
CA ASP A 59 -3.92 -8.44 -10.35
C ASP A 59 -2.94 -7.32 -10.78
N THR A 60 -3.42 -6.09 -10.99
CA THR A 60 -2.62 -4.97 -11.54
C THR A 60 -2.58 -3.79 -10.57
N ILE A 61 -1.37 -3.29 -10.34
CA ILE A 61 -1.09 -2.06 -9.61
C ILE A 61 -0.83 -0.93 -10.60
N TYR A 62 -1.42 0.23 -10.35
CA TYR A 62 -1.13 1.47 -11.06
C TYR A 62 -0.42 2.47 -10.16
N LEU A 63 0.61 3.11 -10.70
CA LEU A 63 1.37 4.19 -10.08
C LEU A 63 1.33 5.40 -11.01
N HIS A 64 1.45 6.60 -10.46
CA HIS A 64 1.54 7.80 -11.27
C HIS A 64 2.56 8.80 -10.73
N GLY A 65 2.90 9.77 -11.57
CA GLY A 65 3.72 10.93 -11.21
C GLY A 65 3.92 11.82 -12.42
N ALA A 66 4.67 12.90 -12.26
CA ALA A 66 5.03 13.72 -13.42
C ALA A 66 5.81 12.85 -14.44
N ARG A 67 5.43 12.89 -15.72
CA ARG A 67 6.05 12.09 -16.79
C ARG A 67 7.56 12.31 -16.90
N LYS A 68 8.02 13.51 -16.56
CA LYS A 68 9.44 13.88 -16.56
C LYS A 68 10.16 13.53 -15.26
N ALA A 69 9.45 13.11 -14.21
CA ALA A 69 10.04 12.75 -12.93
C ALA A 69 11.04 11.61 -13.09
N ARG A 70 12.13 11.70 -12.33
CA ARG A 70 13.21 10.70 -12.34
C ARG A 70 12.69 9.30 -12.05
N VAL A 71 11.81 9.14 -11.06
CA VAL A 71 11.24 7.83 -10.69
C VAL A 71 10.47 7.18 -11.83
N ILE A 72 9.64 7.93 -12.57
CA ILE A 72 8.87 7.39 -13.70
C ILE A 72 9.80 6.91 -14.82
N LYS A 73 10.83 7.70 -15.16
CA LYS A 73 11.81 7.31 -16.17
C LYS A 73 12.64 6.10 -15.78
N LEU A 74 12.92 5.92 -14.49
CA LEU A 74 13.68 4.77 -13.98
C LEU A 74 12.80 3.52 -13.95
N LEU A 75 11.54 3.64 -13.51
CA LEU A 75 10.58 2.55 -13.57
C LEU A 75 10.29 2.11 -15.01
N GLU A 76 10.23 3.02 -15.97
CA GLU A 76 10.09 2.69 -17.41
C GLU A 76 11.26 1.85 -17.96
N LYS A 77 12.45 1.94 -17.34
CA LYS A 77 13.67 1.27 -17.80
C LYS A 77 14.02 0.01 -17.01
N THR A 78 13.44 -0.19 -15.83
CA THR A 78 13.75 -1.37 -15.00
C THR A 78 12.95 -2.57 -15.48
N SER A 79 13.59 -3.73 -15.53
CA SER A 79 12.92 -5.00 -15.87
C SER A 79 12.09 -5.56 -14.71
N ARG A 80 12.36 -5.09 -13.48
CA ARG A 80 11.69 -5.58 -12.27
C ARG A 80 11.65 -4.50 -11.20
N ALA A 81 10.50 -4.36 -10.57
CA ALA A 81 10.32 -3.59 -9.36
C ALA A 81 9.80 -4.49 -8.23
N CYS A 82 10.13 -4.09 -7.00
CA CYS A 82 9.55 -4.60 -5.77
C CYS A 82 8.65 -3.52 -5.20
N LEU A 83 7.51 -3.90 -4.65
CA LEU A 83 6.57 -2.97 -4.05
C LEU A 83 6.16 -3.52 -2.69
N ASN A 84 6.30 -2.69 -1.65
CA ASN A 84 5.98 -3.06 -0.28
C ASN A 84 4.93 -2.12 0.31
N VAL A 85 3.94 -2.70 0.97
CA VAL A 85 2.95 -2.00 1.80
C VAL A 85 3.02 -2.60 3.19
N THR A 86 3.05 -1.75 4.21
CA THR A 86 3.09 -2.16 5.62
C THR A 86 2.10 -1.30 6.42
N LEU A 87 1.27 -1.97 7.21
CA LEU A 87 0.33 -1.39 8.17
C LEU A 87 0.75 -1.86 9.55
N LEU A 88 0.97 -0.93 10.49
CA LEU A 88 1.31 -1.23 11.87
C LEU A 88 0.04 -1.19 12.71
N ASP A 89 -0.22 -2.28 13.43
CA ASP A 89 -1.45 -2.48 14.20
C ASP A 89 -1.19 -2.45 15.71
N GLY A 90 0.06 -2.61 16.17
CA GLY A 90 0.41 -2.51 17.59
C GLY A 90 1.86 -2.82 17.93
N ILE A 91 2.29 -2.42 19.13
CA ILE A 91 3.57 -2.77 19.72
C ILE A 91 3.33 -3.88 20.75
N VAL A 92 4.02 -5.00 20.58
CA VAL A 92 3.97 -6.14 21.51
C VAL A 92 5.06 -5.96 22.54
N LEU A 93 4.66 -5.81 23.80
CA LEU A 93 5.51 -5.58 24.95
C LEU A 93 5.51 -6.87 25.78
N ALA A 94 6.50 -7.72 25.55
CA ALA A 94 6.70 -8.95 26.30
C ALA A 94 7.49 -8.68 27.59
N ARG A 95 7.64 -9.69 28.46
CA ARG A 95 8.42 -9.56 29.70
C ARG A 95 9.92 -9.49 29.43
N SER A 96 10.35 -10.03 28.30
CA SER A 96 11.71 -9.85 27.77
C SER A 96 11.73 -8.93 26.54
N ALA A 97 12.81 -8.16 26.38
CA ALA A 97 13.02 -7.36 25.18
C ALA A 97 13.19 -8.25 23.93
N PHE A 98 13.64 -9.49 24.10
CA PHE A 98 13.83 -10.45 23.02
C PHE A 98 12.50 -10.94 22.43
N ASN A 99 11.49 -11.17 23.27
CA ASN A 99 10.16 -11.61 22.84
C ASN A 99 9.22 -10.44 22.47
N SER A 100 9.66 -9.20 22.69
CA SER A 100 8.93 -8.01 22.28
C SER A 100 8.96 -7.85 20.74
N SER A 101 7.88 -7.34 20.16
CA SER A 101 7.67 -7.34 18.71
C SER A 101 6.63 -6.28 18.29
N MET A 102 6.02 -6.44 17.11
CA MET A 102 4.91 -5.64 16.60
C MET A 102 3.82 -6.52 15.99
N GLN A 103 2.58 -6.05 16.10
CA GLN A 103 1.48 -6.48 15.27
C GLN A 103 1.49 -5.66 13.98
N TYR A 104 1.41 -6.34 12.83
CA TYR A 104 1.47 -5.71 11.53
C TYR A 104 0.86 -6.58 10.44
N ARG A 105 0.48 -5.92 9.35
CA ARG A 105 0.15 -6.54 8.07
C ARG A 105 1.07 -5.96 7.01
N SER A 106 1.77 -6.81 6.26
CA SER A 106 2.61 -6.35 5.17
C SER A 106 2.47 -7.21 3.94
N VAL A 107 2.66 -6.61 2.77
CA VAL A 107 2.76 -7.31 1.48
C VAL A 107 4.05 -6.88 0.82
N THR A 108 4.77 -7.85 0.27
CA THR A 108 5.86 -7.62 -0.68
C THR A 108 5.49 -8.30 -1.99
N LEU A 109 5.50 -7.55 -3.07
CA LEU A 109 5.18 -8.04 -4.40
C LEU A 109 6.22 -7.61 -5.43
N PHE A 110 6.25 -8.35 -6.53
CA PHE A 110 7.20 -8.13 -7.61
C PHE A 110 6.50 -8.20 -8.96
N GLY A 111 6.96 -7.38 -9.89
CA GLY A 111 6.51 -7.41 -11.27
C GLY A 111 7.37 -6.53 -12.18
N ALA A 112 7.19 -6.68 -13.49
CA ALA A 112 7.76 -5.78 -14.49
C ALA A 112 6.90 -4.50 -14.62
N PRO A 113 7.41 -3.31 -14.25
CA PRO A 113 6.71 -2.05 -14.50
C PRO A 113 6.64 -1.77 -16.01
N GLN A 114 5.50 -1.26 -16.47
CA GLN A 114 5.27 -0.89 -17.87
C GLN A 114 4.64 0.50 -17.95
N ILE A 115 5.16 1.36 -18.83
CA ILE A 115 4.61 2.70 -19.05
C ILE A 115 3.33 2.63 -19.89
N ILE A 116 2.29 3.34 -19.46
CA ILE A 116 1.08 3.54 -20.26
C ILE A 116 1.26 4.77 -21.17
N THR A 117 1.04 4.57 -22.47
CA THR A 117 1.20 5.61 -23.49
C THR A 117 -0.12 6.16 -24.00
N GLY A 118 -1.19 5.36 -24.07
CA GLY A 118 -2.52 5.77 -24.51
C GLY A 118 -3.21 6.69 -23.50
N ASN A 119 -3.86 7.75 -23.99
CA ASN A 119 -4.53 8.72 -23.11
C ASN A 119 -5.72 8.09 -22.36
N ASP A 120 -6.54 7.28 -23.04
CA ASP A 120 -7.70 6.64 -22.43
C ASP A 120 -7.29 5.65 -21.34
N GLU A 121 -6.22 4.89 -21.58
CA GLU A 121 -5.65 3.96 -20.60
C GLU A 121 -5.08 4.70 -19.40
N LYS A 122 -4.40 5.84 -19.62
CA LYS A 122 -3.94 6.69 -18.52
C LYS A 122 -5.10 7.20 -17.68
N LEU A 123 -6.18 7.66 -18.32
CA LEU A 123 -7.38 8.14 -17.61
C LEU A 123 -8.00 7.03 -16.76
N ARG A 124 -8.13 5.82 -17.31
CA ARG A 124 -8.61 4.65 -16.55
C ARG A 124 -7.72 4.35 -15.35
N ALA A 125 -6.41 4.31 -15.55
CA ALA A 125 -5.46 4.03 -14.47
C ALA A 125 -5.43 5.15 -13.40
N MET A 126 -5.52 6.41 -13.80
CA MET A 126 -5.65 7.54 -12.87
C MET A 126 -6.97 7.47 -12.08
N ARG A 127 -8.07 7.04 -12.72
CA ARG A 127 -9.33 6.75 -12.02
C ARG A 127 -9.14 5.65 -10.99
N VAL A 128 -8.48 4.53 -11.33
CA VAL A 128 -8.18 3.46 -10.35
C VAL A 128 -7.38 3.98 -9.16
N ILE A 129 -6.35 4.81 -9.39
CA ILE A 129 -5.56 5.41 -8.29
C ILE A 129 -6.41 6.38 -7.45
N SER A 130 -7.24 7.19 -8.09
CA SER A 130 -8.15 8.10 -7.42
C SER A 130 -9.16 7.34 -6.57
N GLU A 131 -9.81 6.33 -7.12
CA GLU A 131 -10.84 5.53 -6.43
C GLU A 131 -10.26 4.70 -5.28
N HIS A 132 -8.99 4.32 -5.36
CA HIS A 132 -8.29 3.66 -4.25
C HIS A 132 -8.09 4.58 -3.05
N SER A 133 -7.71 5.84 -3.29
CA SER A 133 -7.37 6.80 -2.23
C SER A 133 -8.56 7.68 -1.79
N MET A 134 -9.50 7.91 -2.70
CA MET A 134 -10.65 8.78 -2.57
C MET A 134 -11.88 8.13 -3.24
N PRO A 135 -12.42 7.02 -2.70
CA PRO A 135 -13.51 6.28 -3.35
C PRO A 135 -14.71 7.17 -3.67
N GLY A 136 -15.19 7.10 -4.91
CA GLY A 136 -16.32 7.84 -5.46
C GLY A 136 -16.03 9.31 -5.81
N ARG A 137 -14.85 9.85 -5.44
CA ARG A 137 -14.53 11.26 -5.66
C ARG A 137 -14.30 11.58 -7.13
N TRP A 138 -13.83 10.63 -7.94
CA TRP A 138 -13.47 10.89 -9.34
C TRP A 138 -14.63 11.51 -10.13
N ASP A 139 -15.84 10.98 -9.95
CA ASP A 139 -17.03 11.37 -10.72
C ASP A 139 -17.58 12.76 -10.32
N GLU A 140 -17.10 13.35 -9.22
CA GLU A 140 -17.46 14.70 -8.77
C GLU A 140 -16.50 15.79 -9.26
N LEU A 141 -15.33 15.38 -9.76
CA LEU A 141 -14.30 16.29 -10.22
C LEU A 141 -14.56 16.70 -11.67
N ARG A 142 -14.08 17.88 -12.04
CA ARG A 142 -13.99 18.25 -13.46
C ARG A 142 -13.14 17.23 -14.22
N ASP A 143 -13.44 17.07 -15.50
CA ASP A 143 -12.59 16.26 -16.38
C ASP A 143 -11.13 16.74 -16.36
N SER A 144 -10.23 15.78 -16.50
CA SER A 144 -8.80 16.04 -16.68
C SER A 144 -8.58 16.77 -18.00
N HIS A 145 -7.87 17.89 -17.96
CA HIS A 145 -7.45 18.57 -19.17
C HIS A 145 -6.42 17.74 -19.93
N GLU A 146 -6.38 17.85 -21.26
CA GLU A 146 -5.40 17.11 -22.07
C GLU A 146 -3.95 17.32 -21.61
N ARG A 147 -3.61 18.54 -21.19
CA ARG A 147 -2.27 18.87 -20.70
C ARG A 147 -1.90 18.08 -19.44
N GLU A 148 -2.88 17.83 -18.56
CA GLU A 148 -2.71 17.08 -17.31
C GLU A 148 -2.42 15.61 -17.67
N VAL A 149 -3.21 15.03 -18.57
CA VAL A 149 -3.00 13.65 -19.06
C VAL A 149 -1.64 13.50 -19.77
N LYS A 150 -1.24 14.49 -20.58
CA LYS A 150 0.05 14.51 -21.29
C LYS A 150 1.24 14.60 -20.33
N MET A 151 1.14 15.43 -19.28
CA MET A 151 2.23 15.62 -18.31
C MET A 151 2.30 14.53 -17.25
N THR A 152 1.27 13.69 -17.10
CA THR A 152 1.28 12.55 -16.18
C THR A 152 1.87 11.30 -16.84
N GLY A 153 2.84 10.71 -16.15
CA GLY A 153 3.34 9.36 -16.42
C GLY A 153 2.61 8.38 -15.53
N VAL A 154 2.13 7.29 -16.14
CA VAL A 154 1.40 6.23 -15.43
C VAL A 154 2.11 4.92 -15.71
N ILE A 155 2.44 4.20 -14.65
CA ILE A 155 3.04 2.87 -14.69
C ILE A 155 1.98 1.87 -14.29
N GLN A 156 1.88 0.78 -15.03
CA GLN A 156 1.17 -0.42 -14.60
C GLN A 156 2.18 -1.50 -14.21
N LEU A 157 1.84 -2.31 -13.22
CA LEU A 157 2.64 -3.43 -12.76
C LEU A 157 1.71 -4.60 -12.44
N ASN A 158 1.84 -5.69 -13.19
CA ASN A 158 1.12 -6.93 -12.89
C ASN A 158 1.82 -7.65 -11.73
N ILE A 159 1.02 -8.17 -10.80
CA ILE A 159 1.54 -8.89 -9.64
C ILE A 159 1.94 -10.31 -10.08
N GLU A 160 3.22 -10.49 -10.42
CA GLU A 160 3.76 -11.78 -10.86
C GLU A 160 4.01 -12.73 -9.68
N SER A 161 4.38 -12.16 -8.53
CA SER A 161 4.73 -12.90 -7.33
C SER A 161 4.52 -12.01 -6.12
N ALA A 162 3.86 -12.51 -5.09
CA ALA A 162 3.65 -11.79 -3.84
C ALA A 162 3.72 -12.73 -2.64
N SER A 163 3.96 -12.13 -1.47
CA SER A 163 3.72 -12.73 -0.16
C SER A 163 3.23 -11.67 0.81
N ALA A 164 2.26 -12.05 1.62
CA ALA A 164 1.86 -11.29 2.79
C ALA A 164 2.56 -11.86 4.03
N LYS A 165 2.83 -11.01 5.01
CA LYS A 165 3.21 -11.41 6.36
C LYS A 165 2.35 -10.66 7.37
N ILE A 166 1.59 -11.41 8.15
CA ILE A 166 0.56 -10.91 9.08
C ILE A 166 0.91 -11.42 10.47
N SER A 167 1.22 -10.50 11.38
CA SER A 167 1.50 -10.76 12.79
C SER A 167 0.40 -10.13 13.62
N ALA A 168 -0.42 -10.95 14.29
CA ALA A 168 -1.52 -10.50 15.15
C ALA A 168 -1.46 -11.09 16.56
N ALA A 169 -0.40 -11.85 16.87
CA ALA A 169 -0.20 -12.46 18.17
C ALA A 169 0.11 -11.41 19.26
N GLY A 170 -0.13 -11.77 20.52
CA GLY A 170 0.26 -10.97 21.68
C GLY A 170 1.70 -11.26 22.11
N ALA A 171 2.03 -10.90 23.35
CA ALA A 171 3.30 -11.30 23.95
C ALA A 171 3.32 -12.82 24.20
N GLU A 172 4.36 -13.48 23.70
CA GLU A 172 4.65 -14.89 23.94
C GLU A 172 5.99 -14.96 24.67
N ASP A 173 5.93 -15.19 25.99
CA ASP A 173 7.10 -15.28 26.85
C ASP A 173 7.50 -16.75 27.12
N GLU A 174 8.74 -16.98 27.53
CA GLU A 174 9.20 -18.29 28.02
C GLU A 174 8.57 -18.59 29.40
N ASP A 175 8.42 -19.87 29.74
CA ASP A 175 7.77 -20.28 31.01
C ASP A 175 8.42 -19.62 32.26
N GLU A 176 9.73 -19.44 32.24
CA GLU A 176 10.49 -18.81 33.34
C GLU A 176 10.26 -17.30 33.49
N ASP A 177 9.77 -16.63 32.44
CA ASP A 177 9.57 -15.18 32.44
C ASP A 177 8.22 -14.80 33.08
N TYR A 178 7.24 -15.71 33.17
CA TYR A 178 5.88 -15.37 33.63
C TYR A 178 5.79 -14.90 35.09
N ASP A 179 6.77 -15.28 35.93
CA ASP A 179 6.86 -14.84 37.33
C ASP A 179 7.51 -13.45 37.48
N ILE A 180 8.07 -12.88 36.41
CA ILE A 180 8.65 -11.53 36.42
C ILE A 180 7.51 -10.50 36.62
N PRO A 181 7.56 -9.65 37.66
CA PRO A 181 6.49 -8.71 37.98
C PRO A 181 6.56 -7.43 37.11
N VAL A 182 6.62 -7.59 35.79
CA VAL A 182 6.52 -6.52 34.80
C VAL A 182 5.24 -6.67 33.99
N TRP A 183 4.69 -5.54 33.54
CA TRP A 183 3.52 -5.57 32.67
C TRP A 183 3.92 -6.08 31.27
N ALA A 184 3.09 -6.96 30.71
CA ALA A 184 3.20 -7.43 29.34
C ALA A 184 1.85 -7.35 28.64
N GLY A 185 1.84 -7.03 27.34
CA GLY A 185 0.64 -6.84 26.57
C GLY A 185 0.90 -6.22 25.20
N VAL A 186 -0.15 -5.64 24.62
CA VAL A 186 -0.08 -4.96 23.32
C VAL A 186 -0.50 -3.51 23.51
N LEU A 187 0.28 -2.58 22.97
CA LEU A 187 -0.08 -1.18 22.79
C LEU A 187 -0.58 -0.99 21.35
N PRO A 188 -1.91 -0.89 21.12
CA PRO A 188 -2.46 -0.80 19.77
C PRO A 188 -2.02 0.48 19.05
N ILE A 189 -1.78 0.37 17.75
CA ILE A 189 -1.57 1.49 16.84
C ILE A 189 -2.75 1.50 15.88
N THR A 190 -3.49 2.61 15.86
CA THR A 190 -4.62 2.80 14.95
C THR A 190 -4.38 3.98 14.04
N THR A 191 -4.53 3.80 12.73
CA THR A 191 -4.53 4.91 11.78
C THR A 191 -5.97 5.28 11.46
N THR A 192 -6.36 6.53 11.72
CA THR A 192 -7.73 7.00 11.52
C THR A 192 -7.74 8.18 10.55
N ILE A 193 -8.62 8.13 9.56
CA ILE A 193 -8.91 9.29 8.69
C ILE A 193 -9.67 10.34 9.53
N GLY A 194 -9.15 11.57 9.56
CA GLY A 194 -9.73 12.66 10.34
C GLY A 194 -10.99 13.27 9.73
N SER A 195 -11.43 14.37 10.33
CA SER A 195 -12.50 15.22 9.79
C SER A 195 -12.00 16.07 8.62
N LEU A 196 -12.90 16.37 7.68
CA LEU A 196 -12.69 17.28 6.57
C LEU A 196 -12.34 18.68 7.09
N GLN A 197 -11.48 19.34 6.36
CA GLN A 197 -11.09 20.72 6.58
C GLN A 197 -11.30 21.47 5.27
N ASP A 198 -12.06 22.54 5.33
CA ASP A 198 -12.38 23.31 4.14
C ASP A 198 -11.14 24.05 3.61
N ASP A 199 -11.06 24.16 2.28
CA ASP A 199 -10.14 25.10 1.63
C ASP A 199 -10.56 26.53 1.99
N GLU A 200 -9.59 27.40 2.29
CA GLU A 200 -9.83 28.84 2.52
C GLU A 200 -10.54 29.53 1.35
N ARG A 201 -10.47 28.92 0.15
CA ARG A 201 -11.11 29.40 -1.08
C ARG A 201 -12.36 28.62 -1.48
N LEU A 202 -12.88 27.77 -0.60
CA LEU A 202 -14.14 27.08 -0.83
C LEU A 202 -15.23 28.13 -1.07
N LEU A 203 -16.02 27.93 -2.12
CA LEU A 203 -17.11 28.85 -2.44
C LEU A 203 -18.13 28.84 -1.29
N PRO A 204 -18.78 29.99 -0.98
CA PRO A 204 -19.85 30.02 0.00
C PRO A 204 -20.94 28.99 -0.33
N ASP A 205 -21.50 28.38 0.71
CA ASP A 205 -22.61 27.41 0.64
C ASP A 205 -22.29 26.10 -0.12
N VAL A 206 -21.01 25.82 -0.44
CA VAL A 206 -20.60 24.53 -0.99
C VAL A 206 -20.25 23.57 0.15
N GLU A 207 -20.99 22.47 0.21
CA GLU A 207 -20.82 21.43 1.22
C GLU A 207 -20.15 20.18 0.63
N PRO A 208 -19.38 19.41 1.44
CA PRO A 208 -18.90 18.11 1.00
C PRO A 208 -20.06 17.16 0.69
N SER A 209 -19.92 16.39 -0.38
CA SER A 209 -20.89 15.36 -0.77
C SER A 209 -20.96 14.23 0.25
N ASP A 210 -22.00 13.41 0.18
CA ASP A 210 -22.13 12.21 1.03
C ASP A 210 -20.97 11.24 0.82
N VAL A 211 -20.47 11.12 -0.41
CA VAL A 211 -19.31 10.29 -0.76
C VAL A 211 -18.06 10.77 -0.02
N VAL A 212 -17.81 12.09 -0.01
CA VAL A 212 -16.66 12.67 0.68
C VAL A 212 -16.81 12.57 2.20
N LYS A 213 -18.02 12.82 2.72
CA LYS A 213 -18.33 12.68 4.15
C LYS A 213 -18.13 11.26 4.66
N ALA A 214 -18.45 10.25 3.84
CA ALA A 214 -18.32 8.83 4.19
C ALA A 214 -16.86 8.35 4.34
N MET A 215 -15.85 9.14 3.92
CA MET A 215 -14.44 8.80 4.11
C MET A 215 -13.91 9.12 5.51
N GLN A 216 -14.57 10.02 6.25
CA GLN A 216 -14.10 10.49 7.56
C GLN A 216 -14.25 9.43 8.67
N ASN A 217 -13.45 9.56 9.72
CA ASN A 217 -13.55 8.80 10.96
C ASN A 217 -13.48 7.27 10.76
N ARG A 218 -12.80 6.83 9.70
CA ARG A 218 -12.56 5.42 9.39
C ARG A 218 -11.15 5.03 9.82
N THR A 219 -11.03 3.87 10.45
CA THR A 219 -9.74 3.24 10.75
C THR A 219 -9.29 2.39 9.57
N LEU A 220 -8.01 2.49 9.20
CA LEU A 220 -7.35 1.72 8.13
C LEU A 220 -6.79 0.38 8.65
#